data_AF-A0A9Q9C7F4-F1
#
_entry.id   AF-A0A9Q9C7F4-F1
#
_cell.length_a   1.000
_cell.length_b   1.000
_cell.length_c   1.000
_cell.angle_alpha   90.00
_cell.angle_beta   90.00
_cell.angle_gamma   90.00
#
_symmetry.space_group_name_H-M   'P 1'
#
loop_
_entity.id
_entity.type
_entity.pdbx_description
1 polymer ?
#
loop_
_entity_poly.entity_id
_entity_poly.type
_entity_poly.pdbx_seq_one_letter_code
_entity_poly.pdbx_strand_id
1 'polypeptide(L)'
;MIESSAIKKFIINYFIEHSQEDIDKMAGSIHSYILKGFLMNELVCNMKSGKYGRISKVGGGRYTMMIQSDNGEHEESCYFSDLARKDDVSASGIKGYLLGITMETPFGRVLKENAFRSIKDSTEVVRCKVPQNQCHGAMRSSSKDSLRPLDREKRQEMVPCSEGGENQNKLSKMWDGGSKAMEARNNRVSERPDIGLILNMGDGQMLRIPGFGSSEVELMIKIFGVLMNFRSFFGIERIGVKGLGDAIIDPLYESDIISRTHENLIEMLNAEINSIGMDVFIENSRPCMMLASESLRFLREKKQDTHEGTGNPSKPRGPRKKNWKPELEKFVEKISDQAGIDISYIIPCVFAKDCPLSQEEIRSRLVLLELLLNMFFTTELFREAISEKMKESKELERKKRVLQIGLKRSGPQSSDAGAPSDIPKASEARKELADTMEKIFRLPTSIEIGEIAGIRFLNLDKRIYAVKEGDYYPLSRDALFSLCKKYHSKSKSEKNVLASIEHHVEILESYP
;
A
#
# COMPACT_ATOMS: atom_id res chain seq x y z
N MET A 1 3.02 2.91 21.43
CA MET A 1 2.34 2.44 20.19
C MET A 1 1.19 1.54 20.61
N ILE A 2 0.08 1.44 19.89
CA ILE A 2 -0.98 0.47 20.26
C ILE A 2 -0.42 -0.95 20.07
N GLU A 3 -0.47 -1.79 21.09
CA GLU A 3 0.05 -3.17 21.02
C GLU A 3 -1.07 -4.18 20.76
N SER A 4 -2.12 -4.19 21.59
CA SER A 4 -3.32 -5.02 21.48
C SER A 4 -3.85 -5.21 20.05
N SER A 5 -3.87 -6.46 19.58
CA SER A 5 -4.36 -6.85 18.26
C SER A 5 -5.87 -6.71 18.11
N ALA A 6 -6.64 -6.91 19.18
CA ALA A 6 -8.09 -6.70 19.20
C ALA A 6 -8.45 -5.22 18.91
N ILE A 7 -7.71 -4.30 19.52
CA ILE A 7 -7.90 -2.85 19.35
C ILE A 7 -7.49 -2.43 17.93
N LYS A 8 -6.36 -2.94 17.41
CA LYS A 8 -5.95 -2.75 16.01
C LYS A 8 -7.03 -3.19 15.01
N LYS A 9 -7.58 -4.40 15.19
CA LYS A 9 -8.64 -4.97 14.35
C LYS A 9 -9.92 -4.13 14.42
N PHE A 10 -10.28 -3.62 15.59
CA PHE A 10 -11.41 -2.70 15.76
C PHE A 10 -11.20 -1.36 15.02
N ILE A 11 -10.02 -0.75 15.13
CA ILE A 11 -9.70 0.50 14.41
C ILE A 11 -9.78 0.30 12.88
N ILE A 12 -9.25 -0.82 12.37
CA ILE A 12 -9.30 -1.17 10.96
C ILE A 12 -10.75 -1.36 10.48
N ASN A 13 -11.56 -2.12 11.23
CA ASN A 13 -12.96 -2.34 10.88
C ASN A 13 -13.78 -1.03 10.91
N TYR A 14 -13.57 -0.19 11.94
CA TYR A 14 -14.21 1.13 12.03
C TYR A 14 -13.84 2.00 10.82
N PHE A 15 -12.56 2.02 10.42
CA PHE A 15 -12.13 2.74 9.22
C PHE A 15 -12.81 2.22 7.94
N ILE A 16 -12.99 0.91 7.77
CA ILE A 16 -13.67 0.33 6.60
C ILE A 16 -15.14 0.79 6.55
N GLU A 17 -15.84 0.78 7.69
CA GLU A 17 -17.24 1.20 7.81
C GLU A 17 -17.43 2.72 7.68
N HIS A 18 -16.44 3.51 8.11
CA HIS A 18 -16.51 4.97 8.22
C HIS A 18 -15.45 5.73 7.39
N SER A 19 -14.96 5.14 6.29
CA SER A 19 -13.83 5.64 5.48
C SER A 19 -13.94 7.08 4.95
N GLN A 20 -15.15 7.65 4.93
CA GLN A 20 -15.43 9.02 4.50
C GLN A 20 -15.36 10.04 5.65
N GLU A 21 -15.20 9.59 6.90
CA GLU A 21 -15.03 10.49 8.06
C GLU A 21 -13.60 11.05 8.14
N ASP A 22 -13.48 12.18 8.81
CA ASP A 22 -12.19 12.77 9.14
C ASP A 22 -11.43 11.93 10.19
N ILE A 23 -10.09 11.91 10.12
CA ILE A 23 -9.26 11.10 11.03
C ILE A 23 -9.37 11.53 12.48
N ASP A 24 -9.43 12.84 12.78
CA ASP A 24 -9.56 13.32 14.16
C ASP A 24 -10.93 12.96 14.73
N LYS A 25 -11.98 13.06 13.90
CA LYS A 25 -13.34 12.62 14.27
C LYS A 25 -13.41 11.09 14.49
N MET A 26 -12.80 10.29 13.61
CA MET A 26 -12.72 8.83 13.78
C MET A 26 -11.95 8.47 15.05
N ALA A 27 -10.78 9.07 15.27
CA ALA A 27 -9.97 8.81 16.46
C ALA A 27 -10.72 9.14 17.76
N GLY A 28 -11.43 10.27 17.80
CA GLY A 28 -12.29 10.65 18.92
C GLY A 28 -13.44 9.66 19.15
N SER A 29 -14.10 9.19 18.07
CA SER A 29 -15.22 8.26 18.14
C SER A 29 -14.78 6.87 18.62
N ILE A 30 -13.69 6.35 18.07
CA ILE A 30 -13.05 5.08 18.47
C ILE A 30 -12.60 5.15 19.93
N HIS A 31 -11.90 6.22 20.33
CA HIS A 31 -11.47 6.42 21.72
C HIS A 31 -12.66 6.43 22.69
N SER A 32 -13.73 7.17 22.33
CA SER A 32 -14.96 7.23 23.11
C SER A 32 -15.69 5.88 23.21
N TYR A 33 -15.49 4.96 22.27
CA TYR A 33 -16.01 3.60 22.32
C TYR A 33 -15.15 2.71 23.24
N ILE A 34 -13.82 2.77 23.08
CA ILE A 34 -12.81 2.03 23.86
C ILE A 34 -12.83 2.40 25.36
N LEU A 35 -13.24 3.63 25.69
CA LEU A 35 -13.45 4.05 27.09
C LEU A 35 -14.76 3.51 27.71
N LYS A 36 -15.74 3.09 26.91
CA LYS A 36 -17.05 2.61 27.39
C LYS A 36 -17.11 1.10 27.62
N GLY A 37 -16.08 0.36 27.21
CA GLY A 37 -16.08 -1.10 27.29
C GLY A 37 -14.80 -1.77 26.82
N PHE A 38 -14.82 -3.11 26.85
CA PHE A 38 -13.76 -3.97 26.33
C PHE A 38 -14.23 -4.69 25.07
N LEU A 39 -13.29 -4.90 24.15
CA LEU A 39 -13.53 -5.60 22.89
C LEU A 39 -13.42 -7.12 23.07
N MET A 40 -14.06 -7.88 22.17
CA MET A 40 -13.86 -9.32 22.08
C MET A 40 -12.39 -9.67 21.78
N ASN A 41 -11.88 -10.73 22.40
CA ASN A 41 -10.50 -11.20 22.37
C ASN A 41 -9.45 -10.19 22.86
N GLU A 42 -9.86 -9.08 23.48
CA GLU A 42 -8.97 -8.11 24.11
C GLU A 42 -8.33 -8.69 25.38
N LEU A 43 -7.02 -8.47 25.57
CA LEU A 43 -6.29 -8.89 26.76
C LEU A 43 -6.47 -7.85 27.88
N VAL A 44 -7.08 -8.28 28.98
CA VAL A 44 -7.40 -7.45 30.15
C VAL A 44 -6.85 -8.10 31.42
N CYS A 45 -6.75 -7.32 32.49
CA CYS A 45 -6.43 -7.77 33.85
C CYS A 45 -7.69 -7.66 34.73
N ASN A 46 -8.03 -8.71 35.47
CA ASN A 46 -9.00 -8.62 36.55
C ASN A 46 -8.33 -8.03 37.79
N MET A 47 -8.69 -6.80 38.15
CA MET A 47 -8.11 -6.05 39.26
C MET A 47 -8.34 -6.69 40.64
N LYS A 48 -9.35 -7.55 40.78
CA LYS A 48 -9.64 -8.27 42.04
C LYS A 48 -8.78 -9.53 42.20
N SER A 49 -8.53 -10.25 41.11
CA SER A 49 -7.76 -11.52 41.15
C SER A 49 -6.30 -11.39 40.70
N GLY A 50 -5.92 -10.24 40.12
CA GLY A 50 -4.60 -9.99 39.53
C GLY A 50 -4.31 -10.79 38.24
N LYS A 51 -5.30 -11.54 37.75
CA LYS A 51 -5.13 -12.47 36.61
C LYS A 51 -5.37 -11.76 35.29
N TYR A 52 -4.56 -12.11 34.28
CA TYR A 52 -4.76 -11.70 32.90
C TYR A 52 -5.57 -12.73 32.12
N GLY A 53 -6.40 -12.26 31.20
CA GLY A 53 -7.18 -13.12 30.32
C GLY A 53 -7.79 -12.37 29.14
N ARG A 54 -8.39 -13.09 28.20
CA ARG A 54 -9.02 -12.53 27.00
C ARG A 54 -10.53 -12.48 27.13
N ILE A 55 -11.16 -11.38 26.69
CA ILE A 55 -12.64 -11.29 26.67
C ILE A 55 -13.23 -12.32 25.69
N SER A 56 -13.93 -13.33 26.20
CA SER A 56 -14.61 -14.37 25.40
C SER A 56 -16.09 -14.05 25.13
N LYS A 57 -16.74 -13.24 25.97
CA LYS A 57 -18.15 -12.81 25.79
C LYS A 57 -18.39 -11.41 26.38
N VAL A 58 -19.26 -10.62 25.75
CA VAL A 58 -19.72 -9.30 26.22
C VAL A 58 -21.25 -9.30 26.34
N GLY A 59 -21.81 -8.90 27.49
CA GLY A 59 -23.26 -8.89 27.70
C GLY A 59 -23.73 -7.87 28.73
N GLY A 60 -24.33 -6.76 28.27
CA GLY A 60 -25.19 -5.88 29.07
C GLY A 60 -24.59 -5.23 30.32
N GLY A 61 -23.26 -5.21 30.46
CA GLY A 61 -22.55 -4.72 31.66
C GLY A 61 -21.66 -5.77 32.35
N ARG A 62 -21.77 -7.05 31.95
CA ARG A 62 -20.86 -8.13 32.36
C ARG A 62 -19.99 -8.59 31.19
N TYR A 63 -18.81 -9.04 31.54
CA TYR A 63 -17.81 -9.61 30.63
C TYR A 63 -17.52 -11.05 31.07
N THR A 64 -17.20 -11.91 30.11
CA THR A 64 -16.59 -13.22 30.39
C THR A 64 -15.16 -13.18 29.90
N MET A 65 -14.21 -13.53 30.77
CA MET A 65 -12.78 -13.53 30.50
C MET A 65 -12.27 -14.98 30.54
N MET A 66 -11.60 -15.41 29.48
CA MET A 66 -10.90 -16.67 29.40
C MET A 66 -9.47 -16.50 29.94
N ILE A 67 -9.17 -17.20 31.04
CA ILE A 67 -7.88 -17.19 31.72
C ILE A 67 -7.17 -18.49 31.42
N GLN A 68 -5.94 -18.40 30.92
CA GLN A 68 -5.05 -19.53 30.76
C GLN A 68 -4.22 -19.70 32.05
N SER A 69 -4.25 -20.89 32.65
CA SER A 69 -3.48 -21.24 33.84
C SER A 69 -2.84 -22.63 33.70
N ASP A 70 -1.97 -22.99 34.63
CA ASP A 70 -1.26 -24.28 34.63
C ASP A 70 -2.22 -25.49 34.67
N ASN A 71 -3.45 -25.28 35.16
CA ASN A 71 -4.52 -26.28 35.21
C ASN A 71 -5.46 -26.24 33.98
N GLY A 72 -5.11 -25.48 32.94
CA GLY A 72 -5.91 -25.30 31.72
C GLY A 72 -6.64 -23.96 31.63
N GLU A 73 -7.58 -23.88 30.69
CA GLU A 73 -8.36 -22.66 30.44
C GLU A 73 -9.66 -22.66 31.26
N HIS A 74 -10.00 -21.53 31.88
CA HIS A 74 -11.25 -21.33 32.61
C HIS A 74 -11.88 -19.96 32.28
N GLU A 75 -13.22 -19.91 32.28
CA GLU A 75 -13.97 -18.66 32.13
C GLU A 75 -14.29 -18.02 33.49
N GLU A 76 -14.01 -16.74 33.66
CA GLU A 76 -14.41 -15.91 34.81
C GLU A 76 -15.39 -14.81 34.37
N SER A 77 -16.49 -14.60 35.11
CA SER A 77 -17.46 -13.54 34.82
C SER A 77 -17.20 -12.29 35.67
N CYS A 78 -16.78 -11.21 35.01
CA CYS A 78 -16.36 -9.96 35.64
C CYS A 78 -17.33 -8.80 35.30
N TYR A 79 -17.37 -7.77 36.15
CA TYR A 79 -17.97 -6.48 35.81
C TYR A 79 -16.97 -5.56 35.11
N PHE A 80 -17.45 -4.53 34.39
CA PHE A 80 -16.57 -3.50 33.80
C PHE A 80 -15.62 -2.87 34.83
N SER A 81 -16.13 -2.57 36.03
CA SER A 81 -15.39 -2.01 37.16
C SER A 81 -14.27 -2.88 37.71
N ASP A 82 -14.28 -4.18 37.37
CA ASP A 82 -13.34 -5.18 37.91
C ASP A 82 -12.20 -5.45 36.93
N LEU A 83 -12.25 -4.87 35.73
CA LEU A 83 -11.31 -5.09 34.65
C LEU A 83 -10.50 -3.83 34.35
N ALA A 84 -9.20 -4.00 34.12
CA ALA A 84 -8.31 -2.99 33.58
C ALA A 84 -7.76 -3.44 32.22
N ARG A 85 -7.64 -2.51 31.28
CA ARG A 85 -6.94 -2.75 30.02
C ARG A 85 -5.44 -2.86 30.30
N LYS A 86 -4.74 -3.80 29.64
CA LYS A 86 -3.28 -3.94 29.80
C LYS A 86 -2.52 -2.77 29.18
N ASP A 87 -2.95 -2.30 28.01
CA ASP A 87 -2.27 -1.29 27.22
C ASP A 87 -3.08 0.03 27.25
N ASP A 88 -2.48 1.15 27.65
CA ASP A 88 -3.15 2.44 27.56
C ASP A 88 -3.38 2.85 26.10
N VAL A 89 -4.60 3.31 25.79
CA VAL A 89 -5.01 3.72 24.44
C VAL A 89 -5.58 5.12 24.48
N SER A 90 -4.77 6.08 24.05
CA SER A 90 -5.17 7.48 23.88
C SER A 90 -5.75 7.75 22.49
N ALA A 91 -6.54 8.83 22.37
CA ALA A 91 -6.98 9.35 21.08
C ALA A 91 -5.81 9.68 20.13
N SER A 92 -4.70 10.20 20.65
CA SER A 92 -3.48 10.47 19.86
C SER A 92 -2.81 9.18 19.36
N GLY A 93 -2.80 8.11 20.17
CA GLY A 93 -2.33 6.79 19.75
C GLY A 93 -3.19 6.17 18.65
N ILE A 94 -4.51 6.35 18.72
CA ILE A 94 -5.47 5.92 17.69
C ILE A 94 -5.26 6.74 16.40
N LYS A 95 -5.13 8.08 16.50
CA LYS A 95 -4.82 8.95 15.35
C LYS A 95 -3.51 8.53 14.67
N GLY A 96 -2.45 8.33 15.44
CA GLY A 96 -1.16 7.88 14.93
C GLY A 96 -1.25 6.50 14.26
N TYR A 97 -2.04 5.58 14.81
CA TYR A 97 -2.27 4.27 14.18
C TYR A 97 -3.09 4.40 12.88
N LEU A 98 -4.15 5.21 12.85
CA LEU A 98 -4.93 5.50 11.64
C LEU A 98 -4.06 6.10 10.51
N LEU A 99 -3.24 7.11 10.82
CA LEU A 99 -2.26 7.68 9.87
C LEU A 99 -1.19 6.65 9.45
N GLY A 100 -0.79 5.78 10.39
CA GLY A 100 0.15 4.69 10.14
C GLY A 100 -0.37 3.65 9.16
N ILE A 101 -1.65 3.27 9.24
CA ILE A 101 -2.28 2.22 8.41
C ILE A 101 -3.03 2.75 7.18
N THR A 102 -3.31 4.04 7.08
CA THR A 102 -4.00 4.64 5.94
C THR A 102 -3.05 5.43 5.05
N MET A 103 -3.39 5.53 3.78
CA MET A 103 -2.76 6.43 2.82
C MET A 103 -3.83 7.24 2.10
N GLU A 104 -3.53 8.49 1.80
CA GLU A 104 -4.42 9.33 1.00
C GLU A 104 -4.18 9.08 -0.48
N THR A 105 -5.26 8.95 -1.24
CA THR A 105 -5.22 8.65 -2.68
C THR A 105 -6.12 9.62 -3.45
N PRO A 106 -5.94 9.72 -4.78
CA PRO A 106 -6.84 10.48 -5.64
C PRO A 106 -8.34 10.09 -5.58
N PHE A 107 -8.68 8.96 -4.97
CA PHE A 107 -10.04 8.43 -4.80
C PHE A 107 -10.54 8.47 -3.34
N GLY A 108 -9.80 9.15 -2.45
CA GLY A 108 -10.07 9.19 -1.01
C GLY A 108 -9.02 8.42 -0.20
N ARG A 109 -9.28 8.22 1.09
CA ARG A 109 -8.38 7.53 2.00
C ARG A 109 -8.56 6.01 1.90
N VAL A 110 -7.46 5.26 1.85
CA VAL A 110 -7.48 3.77 1.77
C VAL A 110 -6.53 3.16 2.80
N LEU A 111 -6.69 1.87 3.09
CA LEU A 111 -5.73 1.10 3.90
C LEU A 111 -4.47 0.77 3.09
N LYS A 112 -3.30 0.87 3.74
CA LYS A 112 -2.03 0.34 3.21
C LYS A 112 -2.08 -1.19 3.15
N GLU A 113 -1.37 -1.78 2.19
CA GLU A 113 -1.41 -3.22 1.90
C GLU A 113 -1.04 -4.10 3.12
N ASN A 114 -0.10 -3.64 3.94
CA ASN A 114 0.33 -4.31 5.19
C ASN A 114 -0.77 -4.36 6.26
N ALA A 115 -1.75 -3.45 6.25
CA ALA A 115 -2.88 -3.49 7.18
C ALA A 115 -3.77 -4.73 6.95
N PHE A 116 -3.90 -5.20 5.70
CA PHE A 116 -4.69 -6.38 5.37
C PHE A 116 -4.12 -7.68 5.93
N ARG A 117 -2.79 -7.80 6.08
CA ARG A 117 -2.16 -8.95 6.75
C ARG A 117 -2.65 -9.09 8.20
N SER A 118 -2.71 -7.98 8.93
CA SER A 118 -3.26 -7.90 10.29
C SER A 118 -4.74 -8.33 10.41
N ILE A 119 -5.50 -8.30 9.32
CA ILE A 119 -6.88 -8.81 9.26
C ILE A 119 -6.89 -10.31 8.95
N LYS A 120 -6.12 -10.71 7.93
CA LYS A 120 -6.17 -12.01 7.25
C LYS A 120 -5.64 -13.16 8.11
N ASP A 121 -4.69 -12.89 8.99
CA ASP A 121 -4.07 -13.90 9.87
C ASP A 121 -4.93 -14.24 11.11
N SER A 122 -6.18 -13.76 11.18
CA SER A 122 -7.15 -14.08 12.23
C SER A 122 -8.34 -14.87 11.68
N THR A 123 -8.35 -16.19 11.88
CA THR A 123 -9.31 -17.16 11.29
C THR A 123 -10.74 -17.11 11.85
N GLU A 124 -11.15 -15.99 12.45
CA GLU A 124 -12.54 -15.73 12.84
C GLU A 124 -13.10 -14.48 12.14
N VAL A 125 -14.01 -14.73 11.20
CA VAL A 125 -14.81 -13.73 10.50
C VAL A 125 -15.92 -13.23 11.43
N VAL A 126 -15.54 -12.39 12.40
CA VAL A 126 -16.50 -11.62 13.19
C VAL A 126 -17.16 -10.60 12.27
N ARG A 127 -18.38 -10.89 11.82
CA ARG A 127 -19.26 -9.88 11.22
C ARG A 127 -19.53 -8.81 12.27
N CYS A 128 -19.04 -7.60 12.05
CA CYS A 128 -19.45 -6.45 12.84
C CYS A 128 -20.96 -6.24 12.65
N LYS A 129 -21.76 -6.59 13.66
CA LYS A 129 -23.15 -6.18 13.75
C LYS A 129 -23.21 -4.94 14.62
N VAL A 130 -22.87 -3.79 14.05
CA VAL A 130 -23.21 -2.50 14.66
C VAL A 130 -24.74 -2.45 14.78
N PRO A 131 -25.33 -2.30 15.98
CA PRO A 131 -26.77 -2.12 16.10
C PRO A 131 -27.16 -0.78 15.48
N GLN A 132 -27.91 -0.80 14.37
CA GLN A 132 -28.23 0.38 13.55
C GLN A 132 -29.06 1.48 14.27
N ASN A 133 -29.42 1.29 15.53
CA ASN A 133 -30.43 2.08 16.24
C ASN A 133 -29.86 3.26 17.07
N GLN A 134 -28.59 3.66 16.88
CA GLN A 134 -27.99 4.80 17.61
C GLN A 134 -27.32 5.87 16.74
N CYS A 135 -27.37 5.76 15.40
CA CYS A 135 -26.76 6.74 14.48
C CYS A 135 -27.67 7.95 14.13
N HIS A 136 -28.74 8.20 14.89
CA HIS A 136 -29.62 9.36 14.76
C HIS A 136 -29.68 10.20 16.04
N GLY A 137 -28.52 10.75 16.42
CA GLY A 137 -28.47 11.94 17.27
C GLY A 137 -28.90 13.16 16.45
N ALA A 138 -30.20 13.47 16.48
CA ALA A 138 -30.77 14.54 15.68
C ALA A 138 -30.15 15.91 16.05
N MET A 139 -29.66 16.62 15.03
CA MET A 139 -29.27 18.01 15.12
C MET A 139 -30.52 18.86 15.40
N ARG A 140 -30.79 19.19 16.67
CA ARG A 140 -31.74 20.22 17.06
C ARG A 140 -31.05 21.31 17.86
N SER A 141 -30.73 22.38 17.16
CA SER A 141 -30.49 23.70 17.74
C SER A 141 -31.74 24.18 18.48
N SER A 142 -31.65 24.37 19.80
CA SER A 142 -32.55 25.22 20.55
C SER A 142 -31.79 25.95 21.64
N SER A 143 -31.30 27.14 21.29
CA SER A 143 -30.93 28.15 22.27
C SER A 143 -32.16 28.58 23.07
N LYS A 144 -32.08 28.48 24.40
CA LYS A 144 -32.37 29.58 25.33
C LYS A 144 -32.28 29.12 26.78
N ASP A 145 -31.47 29.83 27.55
CA ASP A 145 -31.58 29.87 29.00
C ASP A 145 -32.96 30.36 29.44
N SER A 146 -33.56 29.71 30.43
CA SER A 146 -34.45 30.37 31.40
C SER A 146 -34.77 29.45 32.60
N LEU A 147 -33.98 29.64 33.67
CA LEU A 147 -34.45 29.77 35.06
C LEU A 147 -35.45 28.77 35.68
N ARG A 148 -34.91 28.11 36.72
CA ARG A 148 -35.50 27.74 38.04
C ARG A 148 -36.02 26.31 38.26
N PRO A 149 -35.77 25.74 39.46
CA PRO A 149 -36.26 24.43 39.90
C PRO A 149 -37.55 24.55 40.73
N LEU A 150 -38.24 23.42 40.96
CA LEU A 150 -38.79 23.02 42.27
C LEU A 150 -39.47 21.64 42.25
N ASP A 151 -39.13 20.83 43.26
CA ASP A 151 -39.97 19.92 44.04
C ASP A 151 -40.77 18.72 43.46
N ARG A 152 -40.79 17.69 44.33
CA ARG A 152 -41.87 16.69 44.57
C ARG A 152 -42.18 15.64 43.50
N GLU A 153 -42.73 14.47 43.85
CA GLU A 153 -42.65 13.63 45.07
C GLU A 153 -43.21 12.24 44.67
N LYS A 154 -42.70 11.15 45.27
CA LYS A 154 -43.44 9.91 45.64
C LYS A 154 -44.28 9.12 44.59
N ARG A 155 -44.07 7.78 44.67
CA ARG A 155 -45.10 6.70 44.66
C ARG A 155 -45.81 6.42 43.31
N GLN A 156 -46.41 5.24 43.06
CA GLN A 156 -46.45 3.94 43.75
C GLN A 156 -46.73 2.82 42.73
N GLU A 157 -46.51 1.56 43.15
CA GLU A 157 -47.23 0.31 42.83
C GLU A 157 -47.79 0.02 41.40
N MET A 158 -47.56 -1.12 40.73
CA MET A 158 -47.65 -2.57 41.08
C MET A 158 -48.96 -3.21 40.54
N VAL A 159 -48.86 -4.51 40.23
CA VAL A 159 -49.93 -5.50 39.94
C VAL A 159 -50.26 -5.75 38.44
N PRO A 160 -50.49 -7.01 38.00
CA PRO A 160 -50.50 -7.42 36.58
C PRO A 160 -51.80 -8.16 36.17
N CYS A 161 -51.70 -9.00 35.13
CA CYS A 161 -52.62 -10.07 34.70
C CYS A 161 -53.91 -9.68 33.92
N SER A 162 -54.03 -10.25 32.72
CA SER A 162 -55.22 -11.01 32.29
C SER A 162 -54.89 -11.90 31.09
N GLU A 163 -55.56 -13.05 31.01
CA GLU A 163 -55.35 -14.14 30.05
C GLU A 163 -56.36 -14.08 28.88
N GLY A 164 -56.13 -14.90 27.85
CA GLY A 164 -57.23 -15.64 27.18
C GLY A 164 -57.57 -15.30 25.72
N GLY A 165 -57.92 -16.34 24.95
CA GLY A 165 -58.54 -16.26 23.61
C GLY A 165 -57.53 -16.42 22.45
N GLU A 166 -57.18 -17.62 21.96
CA GLU A 166 -57.94 -18.66 21.23
C GLU A 166 -57.94 -18.54 19.69
N ASN A 167 -57.50 -19.64 19.03
CA ASN A 167 -58.03 -20.21 17.76
C ASN A 167 -57.92 -19.38 16.44
N GLN A 168 -57.73 -19.97 15.24
CA GLN A 168 -57.66 -21.37 14.80
C GLN A 168 -57.11 -21.48 13.35
N ASN A 169 -56.49 -22.62 12.98
CA ASN A 169 -56.51 -23.26 11.63
C ASN A 169 -55.94 -22.46 10.40
N LYS A 170 -55.53 -23.01 9.24
CA LYS A 170 -55.32 -24.36 8.64
C LYS A 170 -54.36 -24.16 7.42
N LEU A 171 -53.76 -25.13 6.72
CA LEU A 171 -53.77 -26.61 6.78
C LEU A 171 -52.30 -27.11 6.65
N SER A 172 -52.00 -28.19 5.90
CA SER A 172 -50.64 -28.65 5.57
C SER A 172 -50.60 -29.60 4.35
N LYS A 173 -49.39 -29.82 3.80
CA LYS A 173 -48.88 -31.06 3.16
C LYS A 173 -49.23 -31.45 1.71
N MET A 174 -48.35 -32.34 1.23
CA MET A 174 -48.25 -33.07 -0.05
C MET A 174 -47.75 -32.20 -1.24
N TRP A 175 -46.88 -32.68 -2.14
CA TRP A 175 -46.42 -34.06 -2.42
C TRP A 175 -44.88 -34.21 -2.33
N ASP A 176 -44.44 -35.44 -2.07
CA ASP A 176 -43.06 -35.91 -2.16
C ASP A 176 -43.00 -37.12 -3.11
N GLY A 177 -41.85 -37.40 -3.72
CA GLY A 177 -41.59 -38.61 -4.50
C GLY A 177 -40.97 -38.41 -5.88
N GLY A 178 -39.79 -39.00 -6.12
CA GLY A 178 -39.26 -39.21 -7.48
C GLY A 178 -37.73 -39.17 -7.64
N SER A 179 -36.98 -40.10 -7.05
CA SER A 179 -35.54 -40.24 -7.29
C SER A 179 -35.23 -40.67 -8.73
N LYS A 180 -34.23 -40.03 -9.39
CA LYS A 180 -33.18 -40.62 -10.27
C LYS A 180 -32.50 -39.56 -11.16
N ALA A 181 -31.35 -39.04 -10.71
CA ALA A 181 -30.34 -38.39 -11.56
C ALA A 181 -29.00 -38.31 -10.79
N MET A 182 -28.34 -39.45 -10.63
CA MET A 182 -27.01 -39.55 -10.06
C MET A 182 -25.97 -39.01 -11.07
N GLU A 183 -24.85 -38.45 -10.57
CA GLU A 183 -23.55 -38.41 -11.27
C GLU A 183 -23.46 -37.76 -12.67
N ALA A 184 -23.59 -36.43 -12.75
CA ALA A 184 -23.07 -35.65 -13.90
C ALA A 184 -22.62 -34.20 -13.58
N ARG A 185 -22.27 -33.88 -12.32
CA ARG A 185 -21.88 -32.50 -11.92
C ARG A 185 -20.60 -32.32 -11.10
N ASN A 186 -19.91 -33.38 -10.73
CA ASN A 186 -18.59 -33.31 -10.07
C ASN A 186 -17.42 -33.40 -11.05
N ASN A 187 -17.49 -32.65 -12.17
CA ASN A 187 -16.33 -32.45 -13.05
C ASN A 187 -16.35 -31.08 -13.75
N ARG A 188 -16.69 -30.03 -12.98
CA ARG A 188 -16.08 -28.72 -13.21
C ARG A 188 -14.88 -28.59 -12.28
N VAL A 189 -13.81 -29.28 -12.67
CA VAL A 189 -12.47 -28.80 -12.35
C VAL A 189 -12.46 -27.35 -12.81
N SER A 190 -12.33 -26.43 -11.86
CA SER A 190 -12.02 -25.05 -12.18
C SER A 190 -10.59 -25.06 -12.69
N GLU A 191 -10.41 -25.33 -13.99
CA GLU A 191 -9.19 -25.03 -14.71
C GLU A 191 -8.90 -23.54 -14.46
N ARG A 192 -8.02 -23.29 -13.49
CA ARG A 192 -7.35 -22.00 -13.38
C ARG A 192 -6.66 -21.82 -14.73
N PRO A 193 -6.81 -20.67 -15.40
CA PRO A 193 -6.09 -20.45 -16.64
C PRO A 193 -4.60 -20.64 -16.36
N ASP A 194 -4.00 -21.64 -17.00
CA ASP A 194 -2.58 -21.93 -16.78
C ASP A 194 -1.75 -20.85 -17.47
N ILE A 195 -1.36 -19.85 -16.68
CA ILE A 195 -0.61 -18.69 -17.14
C ILE A 195 0.79 -19.09 -17.61
N GLY A 196 1.28 -20.27 -17.20
CA GLY A 196 2.50 -20.88 -17.74
C GLY A 196 2.41 -21.09 -19.25
N LEU A 197 1.24 -21.50 -19.76
CA LEU A 197 0.96 -21.66 -21.20
C LEU A 197 0.67 -20.33 -21.92
N ILE A 198 0.32 -19.28 -21.19
CA ILE A 198 -0.06 -17.98 -21.77
C ILE A 198 1.18 -17.16 -22.14
N LEU A 199 2.19 -17.15 -21.27
CA LEU A 199 3.39 -16.32 -21.44
C LEU A 199 4.65 -17.13 -21.85
N ASN A 200 4.64 -18.47 -21.74
CA ASN A 200 5.81 -19.33 -22.00
C ASN A 200 7.10 -18.82 -21.32
N MET A 201 6.99 -18.33 -20.08
CA MET A 201 8.10 -17.77 -19.31
C MET A 201 9.01 -18.89 -18.77
N GLY A 202 9.89 -19.41 -19.63
CA GLY A 202 10.97 -20.28 -19.19
C GLY A 202 12.07 -19.50 -18.47
N ASP A 203 12.92 -20.19 -17.71
CA ASP A 203 14.00 -19.60 -16.89
C ASP A 203 14.97 -18.69 -17.65
N GLY A 204 15.06 -18.85 -18.98
CA GLY A 204 15.84 -18.01 -19.89
C GLY A 204 15.21 -16.66 -20.25
N GLN A 205 13.95 -16.42 -19.85
CA GLN A 205 13.27 -15.12 -19.99
C GLN A 205 13.28 -14.28 -18.70
N MET A 206 13.64 -14.88 -17.55
CA MET A 206 13.76 -14.14 -16.30
C MET A 206 14.87 -13.08 -16.39
N LEU A 207 14.61 -11.87 -15.90
CA LEU A 207 15.59 -10.80 -15.81
C LEU A 207 16.71 -11.21 -14.84
N ARG A 208 17.89 -11.47 -15.40
CA ARG A 208 19.11 -11.69 -14.63
C ARG A 208 20.07 -10.53 -14.88
N ILE A 209 20.64 -9.98 -13.81
CA ILE A 209 21.76 -9.03 -13.86
C ILE A 209 22.97 -9.71 -13.19
N PRO A 210 24.16 -9.75 -13.82
CA PRO A 210 25.35 -10.31 -13.20
C PRO A 210 25.65 -9.69 -11.83
N GLY A 211 25.84 -10.53 -10.80
CA GLY A 211 26.12 -10.08 -9.43
C GLY A 211 24.89 -9.82 -8.55
N PHE A 212 23.66 -9.89 -9.08
CA PHE A 212 22.42 -9.66 -8.32
C PHE A 212 21.68 -10.99 -8.04
N GLY A 213 21.21 -11.18 -6.80
CA GLY A 213 20.17 -12.16 -6.50
C GLY A 213 18.77 -11.57 -6.76
N SER A 214 17.70 -12.39 -6.71
CA SER A 214 16.34 -11.92 -7.01
C SER A 214 15.92 -10.73 -6.14
N SER A 215 16.32 -10.67 -4.86
CA SER A 215 15.98 -9.55 -3.99
C SER A 215 16.73 -8.25 -4.34
N GLU A 216 17.97 -8.35 -4.83
CA GLU A 216 18.72 -7.21 -5.35
C GLU A 216 18.14 -6.75 -6.71
N VAL A 217 17.67 -7.68 -7.56
CA VAL A 217 16.96 -7.34 -8.81
C VAL A 217 15.65 -6.61 -8.51
N GLU A 218 14.85 -7.07 -7.54
CA GLU A 218 13.61 -6.39 -7.12
C GLU A 218 13.89 -4.94 -6.69
N LEU A 219 14.89 -4.74 -5.84
CA LEU A 219 15.28 -3.43 -5.34
C LEU A 219 15.84 -2.51 -6.46
N MET A 220 16.68 -3.05 -7.33
CA MET A 220 17.20 -2.34 -8.50
C MET A 220 16.06 -1.95 -9.47
N ILE A 221 15.04 -2.79 -9.67
CA ILE A 221 13.86 -2.44 -10.49
C ILE A 221 13.04 -1.31 -9.84
N LYS A 222 12.87 -1.31 -8.51
CA LYS A 222 12.21 -0.18 -7.81
C LYS A 222 12.97 1.13 -8.05
N ILE A 223 14.28 1.13 -7.83
CA ILE A 223 15.15 2.30 -8.07
C ILE A 223 15.07 2.72 -9.54
N PHE A 224 15.18 1.78 -10.50
CA PHE A 224 15.04 2.05 -11.93
C PHE A 224 13.70 2.72 -12.27
N GLY A 225 12.60 2.21 -11.73
CA GLY A 225 11.26 2.78 -11.92
C GLY A 225 11.18 4.21 -11.42
N VAL A 226 11.76 4.52 -10.26
CA VAL A 226 11.83 5.90 -9.73
C VAL A 226 12.67 6.79 -10.63
N LEU A 227 13.91 6.39 -10.95
CA LEU A 227 14.83 7.18 -11.77
C LEU A 227 14.27 7.46 -13.16
N MET A 228 13.57 6.51 -13.79
CA MET A 228 12.95 6.71 -15.10
C MET A 228 11.78 7.70 -15.07
N ASN A 229 10.90 7.58 -14.07
CA ASN A 229 9.70 8.40 -13.97
C ASN A 229 10.01 9.83 -13.50
N PHE A 230 11.05 10.00 -12.68
CA PHE A 230 11.48 11.29 -12.14
C PHE A 230 12.81 11.78 -12.74
N ARG A 231 13.18 11.27 -13.93
CA ARG A 231 14.48 11.53 -14.58
C ARG A 231 14.84 13.00 -14.77
N SER A 232 13.85 13.89 -14.82
CA SER A 232 14.04 15.35 -14.87
C SER A 232 14.66 15.92 -13.59
N PHE A 233 14.34 15.37 -12.41
CA PHE A 233 14.97 15.76 -11.13
C PHE A 233 16.43 15.36 -11.06
N PHE A 234 16.79 14.25 -11.70
CA PHE A 234 18.15 13.69 -11.65
C PHE A 234 19.01 14.09 -12.86
N GLY A 235 18.48 14.87 -13.80
CA GLY A 235 19.17 15.21 -15.04
C GLY A 235 19.59 13.99 -15.88
N ILE A 236 18.78 12.92 -15.87
CA ILE A 236 19.05 11.65 -16.58
C ILE A 236 18.28 11.65 -17.90
N GLU A 237 18.98 11.59 -19.04
CA GLU A 237 18.31 11.56 -20.35
C GLU A 237 17.77 10.16 -20.68
N ARG A 238 18.63 9.14 -20.55
CA ARG A 238 18.36 7.73 -20.84
C ARG A 238 19.12 6.84 -19.87
N ILE A 239 18.46 5.81 -19.39
CA ILE A 239 19.05 4.72 -18.61
C ILE A 239 18.27 3.45 -18.91
N GLY A 240 18.96 2.32 -19.05
CA GLY A 240 18.32 1.00 -19.15
C GLY A 240 18.59 0.20 -17.86
N VAL A 241 17.70 -0.75 -17.57
CA VAL A 241 17.81 -1.66 -16.40
C VAL A 241 19.21 -2.28 -16.26
N LYS A 242 19.80 -2.77 -17.36
CA LYS A 242 21.18 -3.30 -17.35
C LYS A 242 22.21 -2.22 -17.03
N GLY A 243 22.12 -1.05 -17.67
CA GLY A 243 23.04 0.06 -17.41
C GLY A 243 22.99 0.59 -15.99
N LEU A 244 21.84 0.53 -15.31
CA LEU A 244 21.75 0.79 -13.87
C LEU A 244 22.46 -0.31 -13.06
N GLY A 245 22.22 -1.58 -13.40
CA GLY A 245 22.89 -2.72 -12.77
C GLY A 245 24.42 -2.63 -12.88
N ASP A 246 24.92 -2.42 -14.10
CA ASP A 246 26.35 -2.25 -14.42
C ASP A 246 26.96 -1.08 -13.64
N ALA A 247 26.25 0.05 -13.56
CA ALA A 247 26.64 1.23 -12.80
C ALA A 247 26.69 1.02 -11.27
N ILE A 248 25.91 0.08 -10.74
CA ILE A 248 25.88 -0.26 -9.30
C ILE A 248 27.01 -1.22 -8.93
N ILE A 249 27.37 -2.15 -9.83
CA ILE A 249 28.45 -3.13 -9.61
C ILE A 249 29.85 -2.60 -9.98
N ASP A 250 29.95 -1.51 -10.74
CA ASP A 250 31.21 -0.79 -11.01
C ASP A 250 31.97 -0.52 -9.69
N PRO A 251 33.15 -1.11 -9.44
CA PRO A 251 33.89 -0.89 -8.19
C PRO A 251 34.19 0.58 -7.89
N LEU A 252 34.39 1.40 -8.93
CA LEU A 252 34.61 2.84 -8.79
C LEU A 252 33.33 3.58 -8.40
N TYR A 253 32.16 3.08 -8.80
CA TYR A 253 30.84 3.67 -8.56
C TYR A 253 30.75 5.10 -9.07
N GLU A 254 31.31 5.36 -10.26
CA GLU A 254 31.55 6.71 -10.78
C GLU A 254 30.82 7.03 -12.09
N SER A 255 29.90 6.14 -12.52
CA SER A 255 29.02 6.43 -13.66
C SER A 255 28.29 7.77 -13.50
N ASP A 256 28.06 8.46 -14.63
CA ASP A 256 27.36 9.75 -14.64
C ASP A 256 25.95 9.66 -14.05
N ILE A 257 25.27 8.52 -14.23
CA ILE A 257 23.96 8.21 -13.66
C ILE A 257 24.01 8.24 -12.13
N ILE A 258 24.93 7.47 -11.53
CA ILE A 258 25.05 7.35 -10.08
C ILE A 258 25.47 8.69 -9.49
N SER A 259 26.47 9.34 -10.10
CA SER A 259 26.98 10.64 -9.67
C SER A 259 25.87 11.72 -9.69
N ARG A 260 25.16 11.88 -10.81
CA ARG A 260 24.04 12.84 -10.89
C ARG A 260 22.89 12.49 -9.95
N THR A 261 22.60 11.20 -9.73
CA THR A 261 21.55 10.78 -8.81
C THR A 261 21.88 11.20 -7.37
N HIS A 262 23.09 10.90 -6.90
CA HIS A 262 23.52 11.30 -5.56
C HIS A 262 23.64 12.82 -5.42
N GLU A 263 24.27 13.51 -6.37
CA GLU A 263 24.39 14.98 -6.36
C GLU A 263 23.03 15.66 -6.20
N ASN A 264 22.07 15.34 -7.06
CA ASN A 264 20.75 15.97 -7.01
C ASN A 264 19.96 15.57 -5.75
N LEU A 265 20.07 14.32 -5.27
CA LEU A 265 19.42 13.91 -4.03
C LEU A 265 19.98 14.66 -2.81
N ILE A 266 21.30 14.76 -2.70
CA ILE A 266 21.96 15.48 -1.60
C ILE A 266 21.61 16.97 -1.66
N GLU A 267 21.59 17.58 -2.84
CA GLU A 267 21.19 18.98 -3.03
C GLU A 267 19.73 19.22 -2.60
N MET A 268 18.78 18.42 -3.09
CA MET A 268 17.36 18.54 -2.75
C MET A 268 17.08 18.27 -1.27
N LEU A 269 17.73 17.27 -0.66
CA LEU A 269 17.55 16.95 0.76
C LEU A 269 18.15 18.03 1.67
N ASN A 270 19.30 18.62 1.30
CA ASN A 270 19.83 19.77 2.03
C ASN A 270 18.94 21.02 1.87
N ALA A 271 18.33 21.23 0.70
CA ALA A 271 17.37 22.31 0.50
C ALA A 271 16.13 22.15 1.40
N GLU A 272 15.58 20.93 1.53
CA GLU A 272 14.49 20.62 2.47
C GLU A 272 14.93 20.90 3.92
N ILE A 273 16.09 20.41 4.36
CA ILE A 273 16.63 20.65 5.72
C ILE A 273 16.77 22.15 6.01
N ASN A 274 17.18 22.95 5.02
CA ASN A 274 17.29 24.40 5.15
C ASN A 274 15.92 25.11 5.17
N SER A 275 14.88 24.48 4.61
CA SER A 275 13.52 25.00 4.56
C SER A 275 12.72 24.70 5.83
N ILE A 276 12.63 23.43 6.22
CA ILE A 276 11.77 22.97 7.34
C ILE A 276 12.52 22.80 8.67
N GLY A 277 13.85 22.91 8.65
CA GLY A 277 14.72 22.65 9.78
C GLY A 277 15.06 21.17 9.97
N MET A 278 16.22 20.90 10.57
CA MET A 278 16.73 19.52 10.70
C MET A 278 15.80 18.61 11.52
N ASP A 279 15.26 19.08 12.65
CA ASP A 279 14.48 18.21 13.55
C ASP A 279 13.20 17.68 12.88
N VAL A 280 12.51 18.53 12.12
CA VAL A 280 11.31 18.16 11.34
C VAL A 280 11.67 17.22 10.19
N PHE A 281 12.79 17.49 9.50
CA PHE A 281 13.31 16.59 8.47
C PHE A 281 13.63 15.19 9.03
N ILE A 282 14.24 15.11 10.21
CA ILE A 282 14.56 13.86 10.90
C ILE A 282 13.30 13.14 11.37
N GLU A 283 12.29 13.85 11.90
CA GLU A 283 11.00 13.25 12.26
C GLU A 283 10.34 12.57 11.04
N ASN A 284 10.28 13.27 9.90
CA ASN A 284 9.74 12.75 8.64
C ASN A 284 10.56 11.58 8.07
N SER A 285 11.89 11.65 8.15
CA SER A 285 12.81 10.67 7.56
C SER A 285 13.11 9.46 8.47
N ARG A 286 12.78 9.53 9.77
CA ARG A 286 13.06 8.47 10.76
C ARG A 286 12.60 7.07 10.32
N PRO A 287 11.40 6.86 9.74
CA PRO A 287 10.98 5.55 9.26
C PRO A 287 11.88 5.00 8.14
N CYS A 288 12.37 5.86 7.24
CA CYS A 288 13.27 5.48 6.15
C CYS A 288 14.63 5.03 6.69
N MET A 289 15.18 5.77 7.66
CA MET A 289 16.45 5.42 8.32
C MET A 289 16.34 4.11 9.12
N MET A 290 15.22 3.85 9.80
CA MET A 290 14.96 2.58 10.48
C MET A 290 14.94 1.41 9.50
N LEU A 291 14.21 1.52 8.39
CA LEU A 291 14.13 0.46 7.36
C LEU A 291 15.48 0.14 6.74
N ALA A 292 16.32 1.15 6.49
CA ALA A 292 17.69 0.96 6.02
C ALA A 292 18.54 0.21 7.08
N SER A 293 18.47 0.65 8.34
CA SER A 293 19.20 0.04 9.45
C SER A 293 18.80 -1.44 9.68
N GLU A 294 17.51 -1.76 9.63
CA GLU A 294 17.00 -3.13 9.71
C GLU A 294 17.46 -4.00 8.54
N SER A 295 17.37 -3.48 7.30
CA SER A 295 17.76 -4.20 6.07
C SER A 295 19.24 -4.61 6.04
N LEU A 296 20.07 -3.92 6.82
CA LEU A 296 21.52 -4.09 6.89
C LEU A 296 21.98 -4.79 8.18
N ARG A 297 21.18 -4.77 9.25
CA ARG A 297 21.40 -5.57 10.46
C ARG A 297 21.57 -7.06 10.14
N PHE A 298 20.73 -7.58 9.25
CA PHE A 298 20.81 -8.96 8.74
C PHE A 298 22.15 -9.30 8.02
N LEU A 299 22.91 -8.30 7.56
CA LEU A 299 24.26 -8.50 7.01
C LEU A 299 25.31 -8.50 8.12
N ARG A 300 25.15 -7.67 9.16
CA ARG A 300 26.08 -7.60 10.29
C ARG A 300 26.12 -8.90 11.09
N GLU A 301 24.96 -9.50 11.31
CA GLU A 301 24.82 -10.77 12.04
C GLU A 301 25.53 -11.93 11.31
N LYS A 302 25.63 -11.91 9.97
CA LYS A 302 26.43 -12.90 9.21
C LYS A 302 27.95 -12.72 9.32
N LYS A 303 28.44 -11.50 9.52
CA LYS A 303 29.89 -11.23 9.62
C LYS A 303 30.49 -11.63 10.95
N GLN A 304 29.70 -11.73 12.03
CA GLN A 304 30.25 -12.16 13.32
C GLN A 304 30.71 -13.62 13.32
N ASP A 305 30.27 -14.43 12.35
CA ASP A 305 30.75 -15.81 12.13
C ASP A 305 31.99 -15.90 11.21
N THR A 306 32.50 -14.79 10.66
CA THR A 306 33.69 -14.79 9.78
C THR A 306 34.74 -13.79 10.25
N HIS A 307 35.93 -14.29 10.62
CA HIS A 307 36.98 -13.54 11.30
C HIS A 307 37.40 -12.23 10.59
N GLU A 308 37.73 -11.23 11.42
CA GLU A 308 38.03 -9.86 11.04
C GLU A 308 39.18 -9.70 10.02
N GLY A 309 38.93 -8.92 8.97
CA GLY A 309 39.95 -8.39 8.07
C GLY A 309 39.81 -6.88 7.93
N THR A 310 40.39 -6.11 8.86
CA THR A 310 40.30 -4.64 8.93
C THR A 310 41.19 -3.95 7.89
N GLY A 311 40.75 -3.99 6.63
CA GLY A 311 41.30 -3.15 5.56
C GLY A 311 40.81 -1.70 5.66
N ASN A 312 41.67 -0.79 6.14
CA ASN A 312 41.35 0.65 6.11
C ASN A 312 41.15 1.14 4.67
N PRO A 313 40.05 1.86 4.35
CA PRO A 313 39.82 2.37 3.01
C PRO A 313 40.86 3.45 2.65
N SER A 314 41.62 3.20 1.59
CA SER A 314 42.59 4.15 1.04
C SER A 314 41.88 5.36 0.42
N LYS A 315 42.22 6.58 0.88
CA LYS A 315 41.65 7.81 0.32
C LYS A 315 41.98 7.95 -1.18
N PRO A 316 40.99 8.16 -2.06
CA PRO A 316 41.24 8.28 -3.49
C PRO A 316 42.01 9.57 -3.82
N ARG A 317 43.10 9.45 -4.57
CA ARG A 317 43.84 10.57 -5.17
C ARG A 317 43.41 10.75 -6.62
N GLY A 318 42.38 11.57 -6.86
CA GLY A 318 41.91 11.96 -8.19
C GLY A 318 41.61 13.46 -8.27
N PRO A 319 41.76 14.10 -9.45
CA PRO A 319 41.51 15.52 -9.62
C PRO A 319 40.01 15.87 -9.60
N ARG A 320 39.71 17.11 -9.20
CA ARG A 320 38.36 17.61 -8.88
C ARG A 320 37.39 17.60 -10.07
N LYS A 321 36.50 16.59 -10.12
CA LYS A 321 35.08 16.83 -10.43
C LYS A 321 34.35 17.26 -9.14
N LYS A 322 33.05 17.58 -9.19
CA LYS A 322 32.24 17.68 -7.96
C LYS A 322 32.32 16.33 -7.24
N ASN A 323 32.81 16.33 -6.00
CA ASN A 323 33.06 15.10 -5.26
C ASN A 323 31.86 14.81 -4.34
N TRP A 324 30.79 14.29 -4.93
CA TRP A 324 29.56 13.94 -4.22
C TRP A 324 29.77 12.90 -3.11
N LYS A 325 30.79 12.03 -3.20
CA LYS A 325 31.09 11.01 -2.18
C LYS A 325 31.36 11.63 -0.78
N PRO A 326 32.32 12.58 -0.62
CA PRO A 326 32.45 13.39 0.61
C PRO A 326 31.22 14.19 1.05
N GLU A 327 30.35 14.61 0.13
CA GLU A 327 29.12 15.33 0.49
C GLU A 327 28.06 14.35 1.03
N LEU A 328 27.99 13.15 0.45
CA LEU A 328 27.14 12.04 0.91
C LEU A 328 27.57 11.53 2.28
N GLU A 329 28.88 11.33 2.48
CA GLU A 329 29.48 10.93 3.77
C GLU A 329 29.04 11.90 4.88
N LYS A 330 29.31 13.19 4.71
CA LYS A 330 28.89 14.24 5.66
C LYS A 330 27.37 14.32 5.86
N PHE A 331 26.59 14.13 4.79
CA PHE A 331 25.13 14.14 4.88
C PHE A 331 24.63 12.97 5.73
N VAL A 332 25.12 11.75 5.46
CA VAL A 332 24.74 10.53 6.19
C VAL A 332 25.21 10.57 7.64
N GLU A 333 26.42 11.04 7.94
CA GLU A 333 26.90 11.28 9.31
C GLU A 333 25.94 12.22 10.05
N LYS A 334 25.69 13.41 9.49
CA LYS A 334 24.85 14.45 10.10
C LYS A 334 23.42 13.97 10.42
N ILE A 335 22.79 13.18 9.54
CA ILE A 335 21.45 12.65 9.81
C ILE A 335 21.48 11.45 10.78
N SER A 336 22.54 10.62 10.76
CA SER A 336 22.71 9.51 11.70
C SER A 336 22.76 10.01 13.14
N ASP A 337 23.62 11.00 13.37
CA ASP A 337 23.86 11.62 14.68
C ASP A 337 22.58 12.26 15.23
N GLN A 338 21.88 13.06 14.42
CA GLN A 338 20.64 13.73 14.85
C GLN A 338 19.48 12.75 15.04
N ALA A 339 19.39 11.68 14.25
CA ALA A 339 18.35 10.66 14.41
C ALA A 339 18.55 9.77 15.65
N GLY A 340 19.81 9.60 16.08
CA GLY A 340 20.22 8.53 17.00
C GLY A 340 20.13 7.14 16.35
N ILE A 341 20.30 7.07 15.03
CA ILE A 341 20.24 5.83 14.24
C ILE A 341 21.52 5.73 13.41
N ASP A 342 22.42 4.83 13.79
CA ASP A 342 23.60 4.56 12.98
C ASP A 342 23.16 3.91 11.65
N ILE A 343 23.44 4.63 10.55
CA ILE A 343 23.43 4.16 9.16
C ILE A 343 24.78 4.44 8.48
N SER A 344 25.78 4.95 9.21
CA SER A 344 27.07 5.41 8.68
C SER A 344 27.88 4.28 8.04
N TYR A 345 27.77 3.06 8.56
CA TYR A 345 28.44 1.86 8.05
C TYR A 345 28.06 1.49 6.60
N ILE A 346 27.04 2.12 6.01
CA ILE A 346 26.70 1.97 4.60
C ILE A 346 27.70 2.70 3.69
N ILE A 347 28.29 3.80 4.16
CA ILE A 347 29.15 4.69 3.38
C ILE A 347 30.40 4.00 2.81
N PRO A 348 31.12 3.11 3.54
CA PRO A 348 32.27 2.39 2.98
C PRO A 348 32.03 1.59 1.69
N CYS A 349 30.78 1.32 1.29
CA CYS A 349 30.48 0.65 0.01
C CYS A 349 30.60 1.57 -1.22
N VAL A 350 30.52 2.91 -1.07
CA VAL A 350 30.55 3.86 -2.21
C VAL A 350 31.96 4.32 -2.60
N PHE A 351 32.94 4.05 -1.73
CA PHE A 351 34.34 4.39 -2.00
C PHE A 351 35.02 3.32 -2.85
N ALA A 352 35.91 3.75 -3.73
CA ALA A 352 36.55 2.92 -4.74
C ALA A 352 37.38 1.79 -4.11
N LYS A 353 37.34 0.61 -4.74
CA LYS A 353 38.16 -0.55 -4.39
C LYS A 353 38.77 -1.15 -5.65
N ASP A 354 39.99 -1.66 -5.54
CA ASP A 354 40.71 -2.33 -6.63
C ASP A 354 40.24 -3.79 -6.85
N CYS A 355 39.05 -4.16 -6.36
CA CYS A 355 38.52 -5.52 -6.39
C CYS A 355 37.01 -5.55 -6.75
N PRO A 356 36.52 -6.69 -7.30
CA PRO A 356 35.10 -6.92 -7.49
C PRO A 356 34.34 -6.85 -6.16
N LEU A 357 33.12 -6.30 -6.21
CA LEU A 357 32.28 -6.14 -5.04
C LEU A 357 31.65 -7.47 -4.60
N SER A 358 31.54 -7.65 -3.29
CA SER A 358 30.69 -8.69 -2.70
C SER A 358 29.20 -8.36 -2.92
N GLN A 359 28.34 -9.39 -2.88
CA GLN A 359 26.89 -9.20 -2.95
C GLN A 359 26.36 -8.28 -1.84
N GLU A 360 26.99 -8.29 -0.68
CA GLU A 360 26.65 -7.39 0.44
C GLU A 360 26.95 -5.93 0.14
N GLU A 361 28.06 -5.63 -0.54
CA GLU A 361 28.39 -4.25 -0.95
C GLU A 361 27.47 -3.75 -2.04
N ILE A 362 27.13 -4.60 -3.01
CA ILE A 362 26.10 -4.34 -4.03
C ILE A 362 24.76 -4.03 -3.34
N ARG A 363 24.38 -4.84 -2.35
CA ARG A 363 23.16 -4.61 -1.55
C ARG A 363 23.22 -3.32 -0.74
N SER A 364 24.34 -2.99 -0.10
CA SER A 364 24.51 -1.73 0.62
C SER A 364 24.38 -0.50 -0.28
N ARG A 365 24.91 -0.55 -1.52
CA ARG A 365 24.73 0.52 -2.52
C ARG A 365 23.27 0.70 -2.92
N LEU A 366 22.54 -0.41 -3.09
CA LEU A 366 21.10 -0.40 -3.38
C LEU A 366 20.29 0.19 -2.21
N VAL A 367 20.54 -0.25 -0.97
CA VAL A 367 19.85 0.27 0.23
C VAL A 367 20.16 1.75 0.45
N LEU A 368 21.37 2.22 0.11
CA LEU A 368 21.72 3.65 0.20
C LEU A 368 20.92 4.50 -0.80
N LEU A 369 20.80 4.04 -2.05
CA LEU A 369 19.96 4.70 -3.06
C LEU A 369 18.49 4.68 -2.65
N GLU A 370 17.97 3.56 -2.17
CA GLU A 370 16.59 3.44 -1.67
C GLU A 370 16.34 4.37 -0.47
N LEU A 371 17.27 4.46 0.47
CA LEU A 371 17.18 5.38 1.62
C LEU A 371 17.08 6.84 1.16
N LEU A 372 17.99 7.29 0.29
CA LEU A 372 17.99 8.66 -0.21
C LEU A 372 16.72 8.99 -1.01
N LEU A 373 16.27 8.07 -1.86
CA LEU A 373 15.01 8.21 -2.61
C LEU A 373 13.79 8.25 -1.67
N ASN A 374 13.75 7.39 -0.66
CA ASN A 374 12.65 7.38 0.31
C ASN A 374 12.62 8.65 1.16
N MET A 375 13.77 9.19 1.59
CA MET A 375 13.82 10.50 2.24
C MET A 375 13.38 11.62 1.28
N PHE A 376 13.77 11.56 0.00
CA PHE A 376 13.30 12.52 -1.00
C PHE A 376 11.78 12.48 -1.18
N PHE A 377 11.15 11.31 -1.07
CA PHE A 377 9.69 11.20 -1.09
C PHE A 377 8.99 11.84 0.11
N THR A 378 9.71 12.11 1.21
CA THR A 378 9.21 12.87 2.37
C THR A 378 9.35 14.39 2.21
N THR A 379 9.91 14.89 1.12
CA THR A 379 10.07 16.33 0.87
C THR A 379 8.79 17.02 0.37
N GLU A 380 8.67 18.33 0.60
CA GLU A 380 7.62 19.14 -0.04
C GLU A 380 7.78 19.18 -1.56
N LEU A 381 9.02 19.33 -2.05
CA LEU A 381 9.35 19.36 -3.47
C LEU A 381 8.80 18.15 -4.23
N PHE A 382 8.96 16.94 -3.69
CA PHE A 382 8.40 15.73 -4.29
C PHE A 382 6.87 15.69 -4.21
N ARG A 383 6.27 16.09 -3.08
CA ARG A 383 4.80 16.14 -2.93
C ARG A 383 4.15 17.06 -3.96
N GLU A 384 4.73 18.23 -4.20
CA GLU A 384 4.24 19.19 -5.19
C GLU A 384 4.32 18.61 -6.61
N ALA A 385 5.48 18.04 -6.98
CA ALA A 385 5.70 17.43 -8.28
C ALA A 385 4.74 16.26 -8.56
N ILE A 386 4.51 15.39 -7.58
CA ILE A 386 3.51 14.32 -7.65
C ILE A 386 2.10 14.91 -7.81
N SER A 387 1.75 15.95 -7.05
CA SER A 387 0.45 16.62 -7.12
C SER A 387 0.20 17.20 -8.52
N GLU A 388 1.22 17.80 -9.15
CA GLU A 388 1.16 18.26 -10.54
C GLU A 388 0.95 17.10 -11.52
N LYS A 389 1.78 16.04 -11.44
CA LYS A 389 1.63 14.86 -12.32
C LYS A 389 0.29 14.14 -12.14
N MET A 390 -0.27 14.15 -10.93
CA MET A 390 -1.63 13.65 -10.67
C MET A 390 -2.73 14.53 -11.28
N LYS A 391 -2.55 15.87 -11.33
CA LYS A 391 -3.47 16.78 -12.04
C LYS A 391 -3.42 16.53 -13.55
N GLU A 392 -2.21 16.46 -14.12
CA GLU A 392 -1.97 16.12 -15.53
C GLU A 392 -2.61 14.77 -15.90
N SER A 393 -2.43 13.74 -15.05
CA SER A 393 -3.06 12.43 -15.21
C SER A 393 -4.59 12.51 -15.26
N LYS A 394 -5.21 13.25 -14.32
CA LYS A 394 -6.67 13.45 -14.27
C LYS A 394 -7.21 14.18 -15.49
N GLU A 395 -6.48 15.17 -16.00
CA GLU A 395 -6.86 15.92 -17.20
C GLU A 395 -6.79 15.04 -18.46
N LEU A 396 -5.69 14.30 -18.65
CA LEU A 396 -5.53 13.40 -19.78
C LEU A 396 -6.56 12.25 -19.74
N GLU A 397 -6.86 11.69 -18.56
CA GLU A 397 -7.93 10.70 -18.39
C GLU A 397 -9.32 11.28 -18.71
N ARG A 398 -9.59 12.54 -18.35
CA ARG A 398 -10.83 13.24 -18.76
C ARG A 398 -10.88 13.41 -20.28
N LYS A 399 -9.79 13.85 -20.91
CA LYS A 399 -9.66 14.02 -22.36
C LYS A 399 -9.89 12.72 -23.12
N LYS A 400 -9.23 11.63 -22.68
CA LYS A 400 -9.41 10.25 -23.18
C LYS A 400 -10.88 9.83 -23.17
N ARG A 401 -11.60 10.06 -22.07
CA ARG A 401 -13.05 9.75 -21.98
C ARG A 401 -13.89 10.57 -22.96
N VAL A 402 -13.63 11.86 -23.10
CA VAL A 402 -14.33 12.73 -24.05
C VAL A 402 -14.13 12.23 -25.49
N LEU A 403 -12.89 11.94 -25.88
CA LEU A 403 -12.55 11.41 -27.22
C LEU A 403 -13.19 10.04 -27.47
N GLN A 404 -13.16 9.12 -26.50
CA GLN A 404 -13.83 7.82 -26.61
C GLN A 404 -15.36 7.94 -26.75
N ILE A 405 -16.00 8.91 -26.09
CA ILE A 405 -17.44 9.17 -26.24
C ILE A 405 -17.74 9.79 -27.62
N GLY A 406 -16.92 10.74 -28.07
CA GLY A 406 -17.04 11.36 -29.40
C GLY A 406 -16.92 10.35 -30.53
N LEU A 407 -15.94 9.45 -30.47
CA LEU A 407 -15.73 8.37 -31.44
C LEU A 407 -16.86 7.33 -31.46
N LYS A 408 -17.51 7.06 -30.31
CA LYS A 408 -18.69 6.20 -30.25
C LYS A 408 -19.94 6.86 -30.85
N ARG A 409 -20.06 8.18 -30.73
CA ARG A 409 -21.19 8.96 -31.30
C ARG A 409 -21.04 9.21 -32.81
N SER A 410 -19.82 9.21 -33.33
CA SER A 410 -19.51 9.33 -34.77
C SER A 410 -19.41 7.98 -35.49
N GLY A 411 -20.06 6.94 -34.94
CA GLY A 411 -20.28 5.66 -35.63
C GLY A 411 -21.20 5.79 -36.85
N PRO A 412 -21.40 4.72 -37.64
CA PRO A 412 -21.99 4.78 -38.99
C PRO A 412 -23.53 4.90 -39.00
N GLN A 413 -24.09 5.85 -38.25
CA GLN A 413 -25.53 6.16 -38.20
C GLN A 413 -25.81 7.68 -38.25
N SER A 414 -25.37 8.33 -39.33
CA SER A 414 -25.94 9.62 -39.75
C SER A 414 -25.63 9.92 -41.21
N SER A 415 -26.02 9.02 -42.12
CA SER A 415 -26.14 9.33 -43.54
C SER A 415 -27.47 10.03 -43.82
N ASP A 416 -27.77 11.11 -43.10
CA ASP A 416 -28.92 11.97 -43.39
C ASP A 416 -28.74 13.41 -42.87
N ALA A 417 -29.13 14.37 -43.71
CA ALA A 417 -29.37 15.79 -43.44
C ALA A 417 -28.34 16.63 -42.62
N GLY A 418 -27.34 17.18 -43.32
CA GLY A 418 -27.21 18.64 -43.45
C GLY A 418 -26.94 19.52 -42.20
N ALA A 419 -25.99 19.15 -41.33
CA ALA A 419 -25.46 20.05 -40.28
C ALA A 419 -24.00 20.46 -40.55
N PRO A 420 -23.55 21.70 -40.21
CA PRO A 420 -22.16 22.13 -40.38
C PRO A 420 -21.22 21.36 -39.44
N SER A 421 -20.12 20.82 -39.96
CA SER A 421 -19.24 19.93 -39.20
C SER A 421 -18.07 20.66 -38.51
N ASP A 422 -18.31 21.15 -37.29
CA ASP A 422 -17.24 21.45 -36.32
C ASP A 422 -16.75 20.20 -35.56
N ILE A 423 -17.20 19.01 -35.98
CA ILE A 423 -16.75 17.72 -35.44
C ILE A 423 -15.38 17.40 -36.08
N PRO A 424 -14.29 17.22 -35.29
CA PRO A 424 -13.00 16.78 -35.81
C PRO A 424 -13.18 15.51 -36.63
N LYS A 425 -12.48 15.38 -37.76
CA LYS A 425 -12.63 14.20 -38.62
C LYS A 425 -12.31 12.96 -37.78
N ALA A 426 -13.06 11.88 -37.96
CA ALA A 426 -12.93 10.70 -37.08
C ALA A 426 -11.49 10.12 -37.03
N SER A 427 -10.68 10.37 -38.06
CA SER A 427 -9.24 10.11 -38.11
C SER A 427 -8.42 10.97 -37.13
N GLU A 428 -8.72 12.27 -37.04
CA GLU A 428 -8.07 13.24 -36.14
C GLU A 428 -8.39 12.90 -34.68
N ALA A 429 -9.66 12.62 -34.37
CA ALA A 429 -10.08 12.22 -33.02
C ALA A 429 -9.48 10.87 -32.58
N ARG A 430 -9.24 9.93 -33.51
CA ARG A 430 -8.50 8.69 -33.24
C ARG A 430 -7.02 8.96 -32.96
N LYS A 431 -6.37 9.80 -33.76
CA LYS A 431 -4.97 10.19 -33.55
C LYS A 431 -4.81 10.89 -32.20
N GLU A 432 -5.67 11.87 -31.90
CA GLU A 432 -5.63 12.60 -30.64
C GLU A 432 -5.90 11.69 -29.42
N LEU A 433 -6.74 10.65 -29.58
CA LEU A 433 -6.95 9.65 -28.54
C LEU A 433 -5.67 8.82 -28.30
N ALA A 434 -4.99 8.37 -29.37
CA ALA A 434 -3.72 7.67 -29.26
C ALA A 434 -2.64 8.56 -28.63
N ASP A 435 -2.47 9.80 -29.08
CA ASP A 435 -1.54 10.79 -28.51
C ASP A 435 -1.85 11.05 -27.01
N THR A 436 -3.13 11.09 -26.63
CA THR A 436 -3.56 11.29 -25.24
C THR A 436 -3.28 10.04 -24.39
N MET A 437 -3.54 8.85 -24.93
CA MET A 437 -3.25 7.58 -24.24
C MET A 437 -1.74 7.39 -24.06
N GLU A 438 -0.93 7.65 -25.09
CA GLU A 438 0.54 7.60 -24.97
C GLU A 438 1.06 8.54 -23.87
N LYS A 439 0.53 9.76 -23.78
CA LYS A 439 0.86 10.68 -22.68
C LYS A 439 0.55 10.07 -21.32
N ILE A 440 -0.64 9.48 -21.13
CA ILE A 440 -1.01 8.79 -19.87
C ILE A 440 -0.04 7.64 -19.54
N PHE A 441 0.35 6.84 -20.54
CA PHE A 441 1.30 5.74 -20.38
C PHE A 441 2.73 6.20 -20.03
N ARG A 442 3.09 7.43 -20.36
CA ARG A 442 4.37 8.06 -20.01
C ARG A 442 4.36 8.75 -18.64
N LEU A 443 3.24 8.78 -17.92
CA LEU A 443 3.16 9.42 -16.60
C LEU A 443 3.71 8.54 -15.47
N PRO A 444 4.40 9.12 -14.47
CA PRO A 444 4.81 8.44 -13.24
C PRO A 444 3.71 7.71 -12.47
N THR A 445 2.45 8.11 -12.67
CA THR A 445 1.29 7.52 -11.98
C THR A 445 0.81 6.21 -12.61
N SER A 446 1.37 5.79 -13.74
CA SER A 446 0.86 4.69 -14.58
C SER A 446 1.83 3.50 -14.69
N ILE A 447 2.68 3.29 -13.67
CA ILE A 447 3.69 2.20 -13.67
C ILE A 447 3.01 0.83 -13.65
N GLU A 448 2.00 0.63 -12.80
CA GLU A 448 1.25 -0.62 -12.75
C GLU A 448 0.11 -0.61 -13.79
N ILE A 449 0.16 -1.55 -14.72
CA ILE A 449 -0.90 -1.77 -15.72
C ILE A 449 -2.05 -2.57 -15.10
N GLY A 450 -1.72 -3.45 -14.14
CA GLY A 450 -2.64 -4.23 -13.31
C GLY A 450 -2.22 -5.69 -13.23
N GLU A 451 -3.13 -6.53 -12.74
CA GLU A 451 -2.89 -7.95 -12.51
C GLU A 451 -3.79 -8.84 -13.38
N ILE A 452 -3.21 -9.94 -13.88
CA ILE A 452 -3.96 -11.04 -14.51
C ILE A 452 -3.62 -12.34 -13.79
N ALA A 453 -4.63 -12.94 -13.16
CA ALA A 453 -4.56 -14.23 -12.46
C ALA A 453 -3.36 -14.41 -11.48
N GLY A 454 -2.89 -13.35 -10.82
CA GLY A 454 -1.73 -13.41 -9.90
C GLY A 454 -0.39 -12.96 -10.50
N ILE A 455 -0.34 -12.59 -11.78
CA ILE A 455 0.83 -11.95 -12.41
C ILE A 455 0.56 -10.47 -12.56
N ARG A 456 1.42 -9.63 -11.97
CA ARG A 456 1.35 -8.17 -12.09
C ARG A 456 2.13 -7.71 -13.32
N PHE A 457 1.61 -6.71 -14.03
CA PHE A 457 2.22 -6.16 -15.24
C PHE A 457 2.65 -4.72 -14.97
N LEU A 458 3.95 -4.44 -15.14
CA LEU A 458 4.55 -3.13 -14.91
C LEU A 458 5.09 -2.54 -16.21
N ASN A 459 4.77 -1.29 -16.51
CA ASN A 459 5.38 -0.51 -17.58
C ASN A 459 6.60 0.27 -17.03
N LEU A 460 7.79 -0.10 -17.46
CA LEU A 460 9.05 0.55 -17.07
C LEU A 460 9.85 0.90 -18.33
N ASP A 461 10.00 2.20 -18.60
CA ASP A 461 10.62 2.76 -19.81
C ASP A 461 10.10 2.12 -21.12
N LYS A 462 8.78 2.19 -21.33
CA LYS A 462 8.05 1.61 -22.48
C LYS A 462 8.14 0.08 -22.61
N ARG A 463 8.75 -0.62 -21.65
CA ARG A 463 8.84 -2.09 -21.64
C ARG A 463 7.93 -2.65 -20.56
N ILE A 464 7.13 -3.66 -20.94
CA ILE A 464 6.27 -4.36 -19.99
C ILE A 464 7.05 -5.51 -19.34
N TYR A 465 7.02 -5.56 -18.02
CA TYR A 465 7.53 -6.65 -17.20
C TYR A 465 6.36 -7.37 -16.55
N ALA A 466 6.29 -8.69 -16.73
CA ALA A 466 5.48 -9.53 -15.85
C ALA A 466 6.25 -9.76 -14.54
N VAL A 467 5.55 -9.70 -13.42
CA VAL A 467 6.09 -9.93 -12.07
C VAL A 467 5.29 -11.05 -11.41
N LYS A 468 5.98 -12.13 -11.07
CA LYS A 468 5.42 -13.30 -10.39
C LYS A 468 6.38 -13.71 -9.27
N GLU A 469 5.87 -13.81 -8.04
CA GLU A 469 6.61 -14.32 -6.87
C GLU A 469 7.92 -13.54 -6.53
N GLY A 470 8.10 -12.33 -7.07
CA GLY A 470 9.30 -11.50 -6.90
C GLY A 470 10.24 -11.51 -8.11
N ASP A 471 10.07 -12.47 -9.02
CA ASP A 471 10.84 -12.53 -10.27
C ASP A 471 10.22 -11.65 -11.37
N TYR A 472 11.09 -11.07 -12.19
CA TYR A 472 10.74 -10.11 -13.25
C TYR A 472 11.01 -10.72 -14.63
N TYR A 473 10.03 -10.62 -15.52
CA TYR A 473 10.07 -11.20 -16.86
C TYR A 473 9.80 -10.11 -17.90
N PRO A 474 10.84 -9.56 -18.58
CA PRO A 474 10.65 -8.60 -19.67
C PRO A 474 9.93 -9.26 -20.85
N LEU A 475 8.70 -8.82 -21.12
CA LEU A 475 7.88 -9.40 -22.17
C LEU A 475 8.23 -8.80 -23.54
N SER A 476 8.31 -9.65 -24.56
CA SER A 476 8.41 -9.23 -25.96
C SER A 476 7.05 -8.79 -26.51
N ARG A 477 7.05 -8.02 -27.60
CA ARG A 477 5.82 -7.65 -28.33
C ARG A 477 5.00 -8.89 -28.71
N ASP A 478 5.65 -9.95 -29.19
CA ASP A 478 4.99 -11.20 -29.56
C ASP A 478 4.35 -11.92 -28.37
N ALA A 479 4.99 -11.90 -27.19
CA ALA A 479 4.44 -12.47 -25.96
C ALA A 479 3.20 -11.70 -25.49
N LEU A 480 3.26 -10.36 -25.49
CA LEU A 480 2.12 -9.48 -25.17
C LEU A 480 0.96 -9.67 -26.14
N PHE A 481 1.24 -9.80 -27.44
CA PHE A 481 0.24 -10.07 -28.47
C PHE A 481 -0.36 -11.47 -28.35
N SER A 482 0.43 -12.49 -28.00
CA SER A 482 -0.06 -13.83 -27.66
C SER A 482 -0.99 -13.80 -26.45
N LEU A 483 -0.62 -13.08 -25.40
CA LEU A 483 -1.43 -12.86 -24.20
C LEU A 483 -2.80 -12.26 -24.57
N CYS A 484 -2.83 -11.15 -25.31
CA CYS A 484 -4.10 -10.51 -25.69
C CYS A 484 -4.99 -11.37 -26.59
N LYS A 485 -4.40 -12.17 -27.48
CA LYS A 485 -5.17 -13.08 -28.36
C LYS A 485 -5.67 -14.34 -27.66
N LYS A 486 -4.87 -14.95 -26.78
CA LYS A 486 -5.16 -16.26 -26.18
C LYS A 486 -5.90 -16.16 -24.85
N TYR A 487 -5.67 -15.10 -24.06
CA TYR A 487 -6.31 -14.98 -22.75
C TYR A 487 -7.73 -14.43 -22.86
N HIS A 488 -8.71 -15.26 -22.50
CA HIS A 488 -10.11 -14.87 -22.49
C HIS A 488 -10.57 -14.60 -21.06
N SER A 489 -10.32 -13.38 -20.60
CA SER A 489 -10.69 -12.98 -19.25
C SER A 489 -12.20 -13.02 -19.01
N LYS A 490 -12.59 -13.48 -17.81
CA LYS A 490 -13.95 -13.47 -17.29
C LYS A 490 -14.25 -12.23 -16.43
N SER A 491 -13.24 -11.52 -15.93
CA SER A 491 -13.42 -10.37 -15.02
C SER A 491 -13.33 -9.03 -15.76
N LYS A 492 -13.96 -7.98 -15.22
CA LYS A 492 -13.91 -6.63 -15.82
C LYS A 492 -12.54 -5.97 -15.65
N SER A 493 -11.85 -6.24 -14.54
CA SER A 493 -10.53 -5.68 -14.25
C SER A 493 -9.48 -6.18 -15.25
N GLU A 494 -9.32 -7.50 -15.38
CA GLU A 494 -8.37 -8.11 -16.32
C GLU A 494 -8.66 -7.75 -17.79
N LYS A 495 -9.93 -7.59 -18.19
CA LYS A 495 -10.27 -7.07 -19.53
C LYS A 495 -9.72 -5.66 -19.76
N ASN A 496 -9.71 -4.81 -18.74
CA ASN A 496 -9.08 -3.49 -18.83
C ASN A 496 -7.55 -3.60 -18.90
N VAL A 497 -6.94 -4.54 -18.15
CA VAL A 497 -5.49 -4.80 -18.22
C VAL A 497 -5.09 -5.27 -19.61
N LEU A 498 -5.81 -6.24 -20.18
CA LEU A 498 -5.60 -6.69 -21.57
C LEU A 498 -5.73 -5.55 -22.58
N ALA A 499 -6.76 -4.71 -22.48
CA ALA A 499 -6.94 -3.56 -23.39
C ALA A 499 -5.80 -2.53 -23.26
N SER A 500 -5.27 -2.33 -22.04
CA SER A 500 -4.08 -1.49 -21.83
C SER A 500 -2.81 -2.10 -22.43
N ILE A 501 -2.63 -3.43 -22.33
CA ILE A 501 -1.49 -4.14 -22.93
C ILE A 501 -1.60 -4.16 -24.46
N GLU A 502 -2.78 -4.41 -25.02
CA GLU A 502 -3.05 -4.38 -26.46
C GLU A 502 -2.72 -3.01 -27.04
N HIS A 503 -3.17 -1.92 -26.41
CA HIS A 503 -2.82 -0.57 -26.85
C HIS A 503 -1.33 -0.24 -26.68
N HIS A 504 -0.66 -0.79 -25.66
CA HIS A 504 0.79 -0.65 -25.55
C HIS A 504 1.52 -1.35 -26.70
N VAL A 505 1.02 -2.52 -27.14
CA VAL A 505 1.51 -3.19 -28.35
C VAL A 505 1.31 -2.30 -29.58
N GLU A 506 0.14 -1.67 -29.76
CA GLU A 506 -0.14 -0.70 -30.85
C GLU A 506 0.84 0.49 -30.87
N ILE A 507 1.13 1.08 -29.70
CA ILE A 507 2.13 2.17 -29.56
C ILE A 507 3.54 1.70 -29.93
N LEU A 508 3.89 0.45 -29.60
CA LEU A 508 5.18 -0.15 -29.99
C LEU A 508 5.26 -0.51 -31.47
N GLU A 509 4.15 -0.57 -32.23
CA GLU A 509 4.19 -0.75 -33.69
C GLU A 509 4.47 0.55 -34.45
N SER A 510 4.18 1.70 -33.83
CA SER A 510 4.24 3.03 -34.46
C SER A 510 5.57 3.77 -34.26
N TYR A 511 6.53 3.15 -33.56
CA TYR A 511 7.90 3.62 -33.41
C TYR A 511 8.91 2.51 -33.80
N PRO A 512 9.69 2.68 -34.89
CA PRO A 512 10.71 1.73 -35.32
C PRO A 512 11.98 1.74 -34.45
#